data_AF-A0A6M8VIG1-F1
#
_entry.id   AF-A0A6M8VIG1-F1
#
_cell.length_a   1.000
_cell.length_b   1.000
_cell.length_c   1.000
_cell.angle_alpha   90.00
_cell.angle_beta   90.00
_cell.angle_gamma   90.00
#
_symmetry.space_group_name_H-M   'P 1'
#
loop_
_entity.id
_entity.type
_entity.pdbx_description
1 polymer ?
#
loop_
_entity_poly.entity_id
_entity_poly.type
_entity_poly.pdbx_seq_one_letter_code
_entity_poly.pdbx_strand_id
1 'polypeptide(L)'
;MKLSSIFKASSLALAGVLVAGATQAAMKPTETLDGNWFSPSESGRGISLDYLPNPDGSGLLFGAVFSFDGDGNPFWLVFNMLFQEHQFQASGDVFFVSGGSFGFPFSAPTVDTVGSAEVVLNSCTSIDVVFDLDNELGIEDVALEGLTPVSEAAHPQCVYVNEFSGCPAFATAAQGLERACVLSGVYEDQDLLLTNDTTWVLNGLVQIGNDNANQSTVTIEPGSVLVGAGGTADYLYVNPGSKIYAEGLPYAPIVLTTPNDGFIADTVPQPGEVGGLVVSGNAPCNSSPDDNLCFSEFDPTLRYGGDDPADSSGVIKYWQVRYGGFEFQPNREVNAFTLQGVGNGTTISFLQAYAGLDDAIEFFGGTANARYIVGTAGNDDGFDWDEGFSGKIQYGLMVYTDASNGDHGFESANNPDNDDALPRATPVVSNVTLVGAAGTGDGIRFKEGTAGQVWNAVVTGFEANCIRFVDIPTYTAAGAPAALTGDTAIAGTIINNCGSLFRDEDGSPWTVQQLFESLPGNEVADPMLDGFMPMDGSPALSGGLRVVDLATGEPVEFFDFVPYRGAFGTIDWTAGWTHDVLGQNAF
;
A
#
# COMPACT_ATOMS: atom_id res chain seq x y z
N MET A 1 42.98 12.70 14.91
CA MET A 1 43.77 12.46 13.66
C MET A 1 42.78 12.63 12.51
N LYS A 2 43.09 13.47 11.53
CA LYS A 2 42.16 13.92 10.48
C LYS A 2 41.57 12.75 9.67
N LEU A 3 40.25 12.70 9.54
CA LEU A 3 39.58 12.17 8.35
C LEU A 3 38.56 13.22 7.89
N SER A 4 39.07 14.13 7.07
CA SER A 4 38.28 14.94 6.15
C SER A 4 38.11 14.16 4.85
N SER A 5 36.94 14.32 4.21
CA SER A 5 36.55 13.89 2.85
C SER A 5 36.09 12.43 2.70
N ILE A 6 34.77 12.24 2.64
CA ILE A 6 33.99 11.75 1.48
C ILE A 6 32.55 12.25 1.70
N PHE A 7 32.27 13.49 1.30
CA PHE A 7 30.94 13.96 0.93
C PHE A 7 31.19 15.06 -0.10
N LYS A 8 31.70 14.63 -1.26
CA LYS A 8 31.48 15.40 -2.47
C LYS A 8 30.13 14.96 -2.97
N ALA A 9 29.13 15.81 -2.74
CA ALA A 9 27.92 15.87 -3.54
C ALA A 9 28.34 15.77 -5.01
N SER A 10 28.19 14.57 -5.55
CA SER A 10 28.20 14.35 -6.98
C SER A 10 26.76 14.58 -7.38
N SER A 11 26.43 15.84 -7.62
CA SER A 11 25.31 16.23 -8.46
C SER A 11 25.59 15.70 -9.88
N LEU A 12 25.47 14.40 -10.07
CA LEU A 12 25.09 13.84 -11.36
C LEU A 12 23.59 13.65 -11.26
N ALA A 13 22.87 14.62 -11.84
CA ALA A 13 21.59 14.35 -12.45
C ALA A 13 21.80 13.25 -13.50
N LEU A 14 21.74 11.99 -13.07
CA LEU A 14 21.09 11.01 -13.91
C LEU A 14 19.61 11.28 -13.70
N ALA A 15 19.05 12.21 -14.47
CA ALA A 15 17.69 12.03 -14.90
C ALA A 15 17.75 10.73 -15.70
N GLY A 16 17.53 9.60 -15.03
CA GLY A 16 17.17 8.36 -15.69
C GLY A 16 16.02 8.74 -16.59
N VAL A 17 16.25 8.68 -17.91
CA VAL A 17 15.16 8.83 -18.85
C VAL A 17 14.29 7.61 -18.56
N LEU A 18 13.19 7.82 -17.84
CA LEU A 18 12.05 6.92 -17.83
C LEU A 18 11.65 6.81 -19.29
N VAL A 19 12.14 5.78 -19.99
CA VAL A 19 11.65 5.42 -21.32
C VAL A 19 10.38 4.63 -21.08
N ALA A 20 9.36 5.33 -20.58
CA ALA A 20 8.05 4.77 -20.40
C ALA A 20 7.41 4.52 -21.77
N GLY A 21 6.46 3.57 -21.82
CA GLY A 21 5.53 3.53 -22.95
C GLY A 21 4.77 4.87 -22.99
N ALA A 22 4.60 5.46 -24.18
CA ALA A 22 4.06 6.82 -24.36
C ALA A 22 2.66 7.07 -23.76
N THR A 23 1.97 6.02 -23.27
CA THR A 23 0.56 6.05 -22.84
C THR A 23 0.33 5.84 -21.34
N GLN A 24 1.40 5.80 -20.54
CA GLN A 24 1.34 5.56 -19.09
C GLN A 24 1.17 6.88 -18.31
N ALA A 25 0.10 7.02 -17.52
CA ALA A 25 -0.16 8.16 -16.64
C ALA A 25 -1.02 7.76 -15.43
N ALA A 26 -1.17 8.65 -14.46
CA ALA A 26 -1.94 8.47 -13.23
C ALA A 26 -3.47 8.42 -13.44
N MET A 27 -3.96 7.74 -14.48
CA MET A 27 -5.37 7.37 -14.56
C MET A 27 -5.51 5.87 -14.48
N LYS A 28 -6.40 5.42 -13.58
CA LYS A 28 -6.86 4.04 -13.53
C LYS A 28 -8.25 3.94 -14.17
N PRO A 29 -8.39 3.33 -15.35
CA PRO A 29 -9.71 3.07 -15.92
C PRO A 29 -10.51 2.13 -15.00
N THR A 30 -11.79 2.42 -14.84
CA THR A 30 -12.71 1.61 -14.04
C THR A 30 -14.09 1.58 -14.72
N GLU A 31 -15.01 0.78 -14.18
CA GLU A 31 -16.43 0.75 -14.55
C GLU A 31 -17.12 2.13 -14.45
N THR A 32 -16.47 3.14 -13.85
CA THR A 32 -16.97 4.53 -13.89
C THR A 32 -17.04 5.13 -15.30
N LEU A 33 -16.38 4.50 -16.28
CA LEU A 33 -16.41 4.89 -17.69
C LEU A 33 -17.63 4.33 -18.45
N ASP A 34 -18.37 3.41 -17.83
CA ASP A 34 -19.47 2.69 -18.48
C ASP A 34 -20.61 3.63 -18.89
N GLY A 35 -21.19 3.33 -20.04
CA GLY A 35 -22.40 3.97 -20.52
C GLY A 35 -22.22 4.68 -21.85
N ASN A 36 -23.13 5.63 -22.12
CA ASN A 36 -23.18 6.33 -23.39
C ASN A 36 -22.48 7.67 -23.27
N TRP A 37 -21.65 7.96 -24.27
CA TRP A 37 -20.89 9.19 -24.43
C TRP A 37 -21.30 9.84 -25.74
N PHE A 38 -21.46 11.16 -25.77
CA PHE A 38 -21.90 11.89 -26.95
C PHE A 38 -20.98 13.07 -27.24
N SER A 39 -20.92 13.47 -28.50
CA SER A 39 -20.18 14.66 -28.92
C SER A 39 -21.06 15.91 -28.74
N PRO A 40 -20.67 16.88 -27.88
CA PRO A 40 -21.40 18.14 -27.76
C PRO A 40 -21.27 19.00 -29.02
N SER A 41 -20.19 18.83 -29.80
CA SER A 41 -19.92 19.56 -31.04
C SER A 41 -20.63 18.96 -32.25
N GLU A 42 -20.94 17.66 -32.24
CA GLU A 42 -21.58 16.94 -33.34
C GLU A 42 -22.89 16.23 -32.92
N SER A 43 -24.03 16.85 -33.25
CA SER A 43 -25.35 16.30 -32.90
C SER A 43 -25.58 14.90 -33.49
N GLY A 44 -25.99 13.95 -32.63
CA GLY A 44 -26.35 12.60 -33.03
C GLY A 44 -25.18 11.62 -33.13
N ARG A 45 -23.97 12.01 -32.72
CA ARG A 45 -22.80 11.15 -32.64
C ARG A 45 -22.44 10.81 -31.20
N GLY A 46 -22.03 9.57 -31.00
CA GLY A 46 -21.70 9.04 -29.69
C GLY A 46 -21.28 7.60 -29.75
N ILE A 47 -20.91 7.08 -28.59
CA ILE A 47 -20.31 5.77 -28.39
C ILE A 47 -20.86 5.19 -27.09
N SER A 48 -21.07 3.88 -27.08
CA SER A 48 -21.32 3.14 -25.83
C SER A 48 -20.01 2.50 -25.42
N LEU A 49 -19.63 2.65 -24.15
CA LEU A 49 -18.45 2.03 -23.55
C LEU A 49 -18.85 1.11 -22.39
N ASP A 50 -18.05 0.06 -22.21
CA ASP A 50 -18.13 -0.91 -21.12
C ASP A 50 -16.70 -1.34 -20.75
N TYR A 51 -16.29 -1.12 -19.51
CA TYR A 51 -14.96 -1.44 -19.02
C TYR A 51 -14.99 -2.64 -18.08
N LEU A 52 -14.28 -3.70 -18.44
CA LEU A 52 -14.24 -4.95 -17.68
C LEU A 52 -12.89 -5.05 -16.96
N PRO A 53 -12.81 -4.77 -15.64
CA PRO A 53 -11.57 -4.82 -14.89
C PRO A 53 -11.11 -6.28 -14.66
N ASN A 54 -9.79 -6.48 -14.73
CA ASN A 54 -9.11 -7.71 -14.34
C ASN A 54 -8.54 -7.59 -12.91
N PRO A 55 -8.27 -8.73 -12.23
CA PRO A 55 -7.69 -8.72 -10.89
C PRO A 55 -6.29 -8.07 -10.78
N ASP A 56 -5.53 -8.05 -11.87
CA ASP A 56 -4.18 -7.47 -11.95
C ASP A 56 -4.18 -5.94 -12.16
N GLY A 57 -5.36 -5.30 -12.14
CA GLY A 57 -5.53 -3.87 -12.36
C GLY A 57 -5.65 -3.47 -13.83
N SER A 58 -5.36 -4.36 -14.79
CA SER A 58 -5.66 -4.15 -16.21
C SER A 58 -7.16 -4.26 -16.46
N GLY A 59 -7.61 -3.99 -17.68
CA GLY A 59 -9.00 -4.25 -18.06
C GLY A 59 -9.28 -4.06 -19.53
N LEU A 60 -10.34 -4.72 -19.99
CA LEU A 60 -10.78 -4.66 -21.38
C LEU A 60 -11.82 -3.55 -21.52
N LEU A 61 -11.51 -2.52 -22.30
CA LEU A 61 -12.51 -1.57 -22.75
C LEU A 61 -13.18 -2.13 -24.01
N PHE A 62 -14.50 -2.31 -23.96
CA PHE A 62 -15.33 -2.56 -25.12
C PHE A 62 -16.04 -1.27 -25.52
N GLY A 63 -16.15 -1.02 -26.83
CA GLY A 63 -16.95 0.09 -27.33
C GLY A 63 -17.72 -0.25 -28.58
N ALA A 64 -18.85 0.45 -28.75
CA ALA A 64 -19.73 0.30 -29.89
C ALA A 64 -20.20 1.66 -30.40
N VAL A 65 -20.17 1.83 -31.72
CA VAL A 65 -20.65 3.02 -32.44
C VAL A 65 -21.73 2.60 -33.42
N PHE A 66 -22.85 3.32 -33.41
CA PHE A 66 -23.91 3.20 -34.41
C PHE A 66 -23.75 4.33 -35.44
N SER A 67 -23.71 3.98 -36.72
CA SER A 67 -23.57 4.96 -37.81
C SER A 67 -24.32 4.52 -39.07
N PHE A 68 -24.19 5.30 -40.13
CA PHE A 68 -24.77 5.05 -41.45
C PHE A 68 -23.70 5.12 -42.53
N ASP A 69 -23.75 4.22 -43.51
CA ASP A 69 -22.81 4.21 -44.65
C ASP A 69 -23.14 5.33 -45.66
N GLY A 70 -22.33 5.43 -46.72
CA GLY A 70 -22.54 6.43 -47.79
C GLY A 70 -23.88 6.33 -48.53
N ASP A 71 -24.57 5.17 -48.43
CA ASP A 71 -25.90 4.91 -48.99
C ASP A 71 -27.03 5.11 -47.97
N GLY A 72 -26.70 5.42 -46.71
CA GLY A 72 -27.64 5.63 -45.61
C GLY A 72 -28.11 4.34 -44.93
N ASN A 73 -27.46 3.20 -45.14
CA ASN A 73 -27.76 1.97 -44.42
C ASN A 73 -27.13 2.01 -43.03
N PRO A 74 -27.87 1.60 -41.97
CA PRO A 74 -27.33 1.59 -40.62
C PRO A 74 -26.31 0.45 -40.45
N PHE A 75 -25.23 0.72 -39.71
CA PHE A 75 -24.25 -0.28 -39.31
C PHE A 75 -23.70 -0.03 -37.90
N TRP A 76 -23.06 -1.07 -37.35
CA TRP A 76 -22.37 -1.01 -36.07
C TRP A 76 -20.88 -1.25 -36.28
N LEU A 77 -20.06 -0.41 -35.65
CA LEU A 77 -18.67 -0.70 -35.37
C LEU A 77 -18.55 -1.11 -33.92
N VAL A 78 -17.73 -2.12 -33.67
CA VAL A 78 -17.35 -2.50 -32.32
C VAL A 78 -15.84 -2.56 -32.25
N PHE A 79 -15.26 -2.26 -31.10
CA PHE A 79 -13.83 -2.38 -30.87
C PHE A 79 -13.61 -2.83 -29.43
N ASN A 80 -12.44 -3.37 -29.20
CA ASN A 80 -11.97 -3.64 -27.86
C ASN A 80 -10.48 -3.38 -27.75
N MET A 81 -10.05 -2.98 -26.56
CA MET A 81 -8.64 -2.70 -26.27
C MET A 81 -8.34 -2.97 -24.82
N LEU A 82 -7.10 -3.39 -24.55
CA LEU A 82 -6.61 -3.66 -23.21
C LEU A 82 -5.95 -2.39 -22.66
N PHE A 83 -6.45 -1.91 -21.53
CA PHE A 83 -5.77 -0.90 -20.71
C PHE A 83 -4.98 -1.60 -19.60
N GLN A 84 -3.76 -1.17 -19.36
CA GLN A 84 -3.01 -1.47 -18.14
C GLN A 84 -3.44 -0.53 -17.00
N GLU A 85 -3.13 -0.88 -15.75
CA GLU A 85 -3.62 -0.18 -14.55
C GLU A 85 -3.37 1.35 -14.55
N HIS A 86 -2.27 1.79 -15.15
CA HIS A 86 -1.85 3.19 -15.20
C HIS A 86 -1.78 3.72 -16.63
N GLN A 87 -2.69 3.30 -17.51
CA GLN A 87 -2.78 3.84 -18.87
C GLN A 87 -3.96 4.79 -19.00
N PHE A 88 -3.69 5.93 -19.64
CA PHE A 88 -4.75 6.87 -20.05
C PHE A 88 -5.10 6.72 -21.54
N GLN A 89 -4.32 5.96 -22.30
CA GLN A 89 -4.50 5.76 -23.73
C GLN A 89 -4.22 4.31 -24.13
N ALA A 90 -5.08 3.77 -24.98
CA ALA A 90 -4.89 2.45 -25.57
C ALA A 90 -5.41 2.43 -27.02
N SER A 91 -4.95 1.44 -27.78
CA SER A 91 -5.40 1.20 -29.14
C SER A 91 -5.81 -0.27 -29.32
N GLY A 92 -6.74 -0.52 -30.22
CA GLY A 92 -7.21 -1.87 -30.54
C GLY A 92 -7.85 -1.96 -31.91
N ASP A 93 -8.16 -3.18 -32.32
CA ASP A 93 -8.81 -3.45 -33.60
C ASP A 93 -10.27 -2.99 -33.59
N VAL A 94 -10.71 -2.48 -34.74
CA VAL A 94 -12.12 -2.16 -35.00
C VAL A 94 -12.70 -3.24 -35.88
N PHE A 95 -13.89 -3.69 -35.52
CA PHE A 95 -14.61 -4.74 -36.20
C PHE A 95 -15.94 -4.25 -36.74
N PHE A 96 -16.24 -4.70 -37.95
CA PHE A 96 -17.55 -4.60 -38.57
C PHE A 96 -18.28 -5.93 -38.41
N VAL A 97 -19.47 -5.90 -37.80
CA VAL A 97 -20.28 -7.10 -37.56
C VAL A 97 -21.46 -7.12 -38.52
N SER A 98 -21.56 -8.17 -39.34
CA SER A 98 -22.60 -8.29 -40.36
C SER A 98 -23.29 -9.65 -40.38
N GLY A 99 -24.55 -9.68 -40.81
CA GLY A 99 -25.34 -10.92 -40.91
C GLY A 99 -25.76 -11.51 -39.57
N GLY A 100 -25.88 -12.84 -39.53
CA GLY A 100 -26.36 -13.58 -38.36
C GLY A 100 -27.89 -13.56 -38.18
N SER A 101 -28.41 -14.43 -37.31
CA SER A 101 -29.81 -14.39 -36.89
C SER A 101 -30.00 -14.99 -35.49
N PHE A 102 -30.84 -14.36 -34.68
CA PHE A 102 -31.26 -14.87 -33.36
C PHE A 102 -32.30 -16.00 -33.45
N GLY A 103 -32.70 -16.41 -34.66
CA GLY A 103 -33.71 -17.43 -34.90
C GLY A 103 -33.15 -18.86 -34.80
N PHE A 104 -34.00 -19.87 -34.99
CA PHE A 104 -33.54 -21.24 -35.24
C PHE A 104 -33.69 -21.59 -36.73
N PRO A 105 -32.64 -22.09 -37.40
CA PRO A 105 -31.29 -22.27 -36.86
C PRO A 105 -30.58 -20.94 -36.60
N PHE A 106 -29.84 -20.87 -35.49
CA PHE A 106 -28.98 -19.73 -35.20
C PHE A 106 -27.91 -19.66 -36.28
N SER A 107 -27.73 -18.47 -36.84
CA SER A 107 -26.63 -18.18 -37.75
C SER A 107 -25.73 -17.20 -37.04
N ALA A 108 -24.47 -17.55 -36.84
CA ALA A 108 -23.49 -16.63 -36.30
C ALA A 108 -23.31 -15.42 -37.25
N PRO A 109 -23.09 -14.21 -36.72
CA PRO A 109 -22.66 -13.09 -37.55
C PRO A 109 -21.22 -13.30 -38.04
N THR A 110 -20.87 -12.60 -39.12
CA THR A 110 -19.49 -12.42 -39.58
C THR A 110 -18.88 -11.23 -38.85
N VAL A 111 -17.60 -11.34 -38.49
CA VAL A 111 -16.82 -10.28 -37.84
C VAL A 111 -15.59 -10.03 -38.70
N ASP A 112 -15.51 -8.86 -39.31
CA ASP A 112 -14.39 -8.45 -40.17
C ASP A 112 -13.62 -7.32 -39.48
N THR A 113 -12.29 -7.41 -39.43
CA THR A 113 -11.46 -6.29 -38.97
C THR A 113 -11.43 -5.22 -40.05
N VAL A 114 -11.76 -3.99 -39.69
CA VAL A 114 -11.96 -2.86 -40.62
C VAL A 114 -11.09 -1.65 -40.29
N GLY A 115 -10.15 -1.78 -39.37
CA GLY A 115 -9.25 -0.69 -38.96
C GLY A 115 -8.82 -0.83 -37.50
N SER A 116 -8.38 0.27 -36.92
CA SER A 116 -8.05 0.41 -35.50
C SER A 116 -8.75 1.62 -34.88
N ALA A 117 -8.90 1.58 -33.56
CA ALA A 117 -9.35 2.71 -32.76
C ALA A 117 -8.31 3.00 -31.70
N GLU A 118 -8.13 4.28 -31.41
CA GLU A 118 -7.41 4.79 -30.26
C GLU A 118 -8.39 5.48 -29.33
N VAL A 119 -8.33 5.16 -28.05
CA VAL A 119 -9.10 5.85 -27.00
C VAL A 119 -8.11 6.58 -26.11
N VAL A 120 -8.34 7.87 -25.92
CA VAL A 120 -7.65 8.71 -24.94
C VAL A 120 -8.64 9.13 -23.87
N LEU A 121 -8.33 8.79 -22.63
CA LEU A 121 -9.09 9.19 -21.46
C LEU A 121 -8.48 10.51 -20.94
N ASN A 122 -9.19 11.62 -21.08
CA ASN A 122 -8.72 12.92 -20.58
C ASN A 122 -9.14 13.15 -19.13
N SER A 123 -10.39 12.80 -18.82
CA SER A 123 -10.99 12.77 -17.50
C SER A 123 -12.23 11.86 -17.54
N CYS A 124 -12.90 11.64 -16.41
CA CYS A 124 -14.21 10.98 -16.38
C CYS A 124 -15.36 11.82 -16.97
N THR A 125 -15.06 13.00 -17.51
CA THR A 125 -16.02 13.83 -18.22
C THR A 125 -15.65 14.09 -19.68
N SER A 126 -14.50 13.57 -20.13
CA SER A 126 -13.93 13.89 -21.43
C SER A 126 -13.08 12.73 -21.93
N ILE A 127 -13.49 12.15 -23.05
CA ILE A 127 -12.72 11.12 -23.76
C ILE A 127 -12.61 11.48 -25.24
N ASP A 128 -11.51 11.08 -25.85
CA ASP A 128 -11.32 11.15 -27.30
C ASP A 128 -11.28 9.73 -27.87
N VAL A 129 -11.92 9.54 -29.03
CA VAL A 129 -11.88 8.27 -29.76
C VAL A 129 -11.57 8.56 -31.22
N VAL A 130 -10.45 8.02 -31.71
CA VAL A 130 -10.00 8.19 -33.09
C VAL A 130 -10.04 6.84 -33.80
N PHE A 131 -10.82 6.76 -34.87
CA PHE A 131 -10.92 5.61 -35.74
C PHE A 131 -10.05 5.82 -36.99
N ASP A 132 -9.12 4.90 -37.21
CA ASP A 132 -8.31 4.75 -38.44
C ASP A 132 -8.86 3.54 -39.19
N LEU A 133 -9.66 3.78 -40.23
CA LEU A 133 -10.47 2.78 -40.89
C LEU A 133 -9.96 2.46 -42.30
N ASP A 134 -10.16 1.22 -42.73
CA ASP A 134 -9.81 0.81 -44.08
C ASP A 134 -10.73 1.49 -45.10
N ASN A 135 -10.16 2.51 -45.75
CA ASN A 135 -10.81 3.28 -46.81
C ASN A 135 -11.24 2.41 -48.02
N GLU A 136 -10.71 1.19 -48.19
CA GLU A 136 -11.16 0.25 -49.23
C GLU A 136 -12.59 -0.25 -48.99
N LEU A 137 -13.09 -0.16 -47.75
CA LEU A 137 -14.47 -0.48 -47.36
C LEU A 137 -15.44 0.70 -47.52
N GLY A 138 -14.94 1.87 -47.93
CA GLY A 138 -15.74 3.08 -48.10
C GLY A 138 -16.20 3.71 -46.78
N ILE A 139 -15.51 3.41 -45.67
CA ILE A 139 -15.72 4.02 -44.36
C ILE A 139 -14.57 5.00 -44.13
N GLU A 140 -14.88 6.27 -43.88
CA GLU A 140 -13.88 7.31 -43.62
C GLU A 140 -13.42 7.26 -42.16
N ASP A 141 -12.18 7.66 -41.91
CA ASP A 141 -11.64 7.91 -40.58
C ASP A 141 -12.51 8.89 -39.80
N VAL A 142 -12.66 8.68 -38.50
CA VAL A 142 -13.48 9.53 -37.63
C VAL A 142 -12.73 9.84 -36.35
N ALA A 143 -12.55 11.13 -36.06
CA ALA A 143 -12.12 11.60 -34.74
C ALA A 143 -13.33 12.12 -33.98
N LEU A 144 -13.64 11.50 -32.85
CA LEU A 144 -14.64 11.93 -31.88
C LEU A 144 -13.92 12.50 -30.67
N GLU A 145 -13.66 13.80 -30.68
CA GLU A 145 -12.95 14.50 -29.61
C GLU A 145 -13.91 15.16 -28.61
N GLY A 146 -13.53 15.18 -27.34
CA GLY A 146 -14.26 15.81 -26.25
C GLY A 146 -15.64 15.19 -26.02
N LEU A 147 -15.75 13.86 -26.14
CA LEU A 147 -16.99 13.17 -25.84
C LEU A 147 -17.30 13.29 -24.35
N THR A 148 -18.56 13.56 -24.03
CA THR A 148 -19.04 13.73 -22.65
C THR A 148 -20.06 12.65 -22.31
N PRO A 149 -20.17 12.22 -21.04
CA PRO A 149 -21.21 11.29 -20.62
C PRO A 149 -22.60 11.85 -20.93
N VAL A 150 -23.53 11.01 -21.36
CA VAL A 150 -24.94 11.42 -21.61
C VAL A 150 -25.64 11.90 -20.33
N SER A 151 -25.16 11.48 -19.15
CA SER A 151 -25.58 12.05 -17.85
C SER A 151 -25.17 13.51 -17.65
N GLU A 152 -24.28 14.04 -18.50
CA GLU A 152 -23.61 15.34 -18.37
C GLU A 152 -22.79 15.51 -17.08
N ALA A 153 -22.59 14.42 -16.33
CA ALA A 153 -21.86 14.41 -15.06
C ALA A 153 -21.01 13.13 -14.94
N ALA A 154 -19.83 13.26 -14.33
CA ALA A 154 -18.99 12.13 -13.97
C ALA A 154 -19.74 11.16 -13.06
N HIS A 155 -19.39 9.87 -13.16
CA HIS A 155 -19.85 8.88 -12.19
C HIS A 155 -19.43 9.29 -10.77
N PRO A 156 -20.28 9.15 -9.73
CA PRO A 156 -19.96 9.61 -8.37
C PRO A 156 -18.72 9.00 -7.72
N GLN A 157 -18.27 7.85 -8.22
CA GLN A 157 -17.05 7.18 -7.74
C GLN A 157 -15.81 7.50 -8.58
N CYS A 158 -15.93 8.30 -9.65
CA CYS A 158 -14.74 8.73 -10.37
C CYS A 158 -14.09 9.93 -9.68
N VAL A 159 -12.79 9.81 -9.44
CA VAL A 159 -11.95 10.86 -8.83
C VAL A 159 -11.20 11.70 -9.87
N TYR A 160 -11.01 11.19 -11.08
CA TYR A 160 -10.28 11.84 -12.19
C TYR A 160 -11.17 12.83 -12.96
N VAL A 161 -11.60 13.91 -12.31
CA VAL A 161 -12.55 14.88 -12.89
C VAL A 161 -11.87 16.08 -13.57
N ASN A 162 -10.57 16.26 -13.34
CA ASN A 162 -9.77 17.31 -13.98
C ASN A 162 -8.87 16.70 -15.05
N GLU A 163 -8.62 17.45 -16.11
CA GLU A 163 -7.65 17.10 -17.15
C GLU A 163 -6.26 17.67 -16.80
N PHE A 164 -5.22 16.92 -17.16
CA PHE A 164 -3.84 17.39 -17.00
C PHE A 164 -3.59 18.68 -17.79
N SER A 165 -3.17 19.72 -17.08
CA SER A 165 -2.92 21.06 -17.66
C SER A 165 -1.45 21.49 -17.59
N GLY A 166 -0.59 20.69 -16.97
CA GLY A 166 0.83 20.96 -16.79
C GLY A 166 1.27 20.94 -15.33
N CYS A 167 2.59 20.94 -15.11
CA CYS A 167 3.14 20.88 -13.75
C CYS A 167 2.98 22.19 -12.97
N PRO A 168 2.68 22.12 -11.66
CA PRO A 168 2.65 23.30 -10.82
C PRO A 168 4.05 23.90 -10.63
N ALA A 169 4.12 25.13 -10.12
CA ALA A 169 5.36 25.89 -10.00
C ALA A 169 6.46 25.21 -9.13
N PHE A 170 6.07 24.31 -8.22
CA PHE A 170 6.99 23.57 -7.34
C PHE A 170 7.54 22.28 -7.97
N ALA A 171 7.07 21.91 -9.17
CA ALA A 171 7.46 20.69 -9.87
C ALA A 171 7.90 20.99 -11.32
N THR A 172 8.52 20.01 -11.97
CA THR A 172 8.96 20.13 -13.37
C THR A 172 8.43 18.97 -14.20
N ALA A 173 8.19 19.18 -15.50
CA ALA A 173 7.71 18.11 -16.37
C ALA A 173 8.73 16.97 -16.48
N ALA A 174 8.28 15.73 -16.25
CA ALA A 174 9.10 14.55 -16.44
C ALA A 174 9.44 14.38 -17.93
N GLN A 175 10.68 13.99 -18.21
CA GLN A 175 11.10 13.73 -19.59
C GLN A 175 10.75 12.29 -19.95
N GLY A 176 10.00 12.09 -21.05
CA GLY A 176 9.67 10.75 -21.55
C GLY A 176 8.45 10.09 -20.91
N LEU A 177 7.79 10.76 -19.96
CA LEU A 177 6.53 10.31 -19.35
C LEU A 177 5.49 11.43 -19.50
N GLU A 178 4.37 11.12 -20.16
CA GLU A 178 3.29 12.08 -20.33
C GLU A 178 2.52 12.30 -19.02
N ARG A 179 1.91 13.49 -18.88
CA ARG A 179 1.11 13.87 -17.69
C ARG A 179 1.85 13.64 -16.36
N ALA A 180 3.15 13.87 -16.34
CA ALA A 180 4.00 13.56 -15.19
C ALA A 180 4.87 14.74 -14.75
N CYS A 181 5.00 14.87 -13.42
CA CYS A 181 5.71 15.96 -12.76
C CYS A 181 6.70 15.43 -11.72
N VAL A 182 7.94 15.91 -11.80
CA VAL A 182 9.04 15.52 -10.92
C VAL A 182 9.07 16.37 -9.67
N LEU A 183 9.14 15.70 -8.52
CA LEU A 183 9.42 16.23 -7.19
C LEU A 183 10.86 15.89 -6.80
N SER A 184 11.58 16.83 -6.21
CA SER A 184 12.97 16.60 -5.79
C SER A 184 13.40 17.57 -4.70
N GLY A 185 14.21 17.10 -3.75
CA GLY A 185 14.81 17.95 -2.72
C GLY A 185 13.84 18.30 -1.59
N VAL A 186 14.05 19.48 -0.99
CA VAL A 186 13.31 19.92 0.20
C VAL A 186 12.30 21.00 -0.16
N TYR A 187 11.06 20.82 0.27
CA TYR A 187 9.98 21.80 0.14
C TYR A 187 9.77 22.52 1.46
N GLU A 188 10.11 23.81 1.50
CA GLU A 188 10.06 24.66 2.69
C GLU A 188 8.95 25.71 2.57
N ASP A 189 8.30 26.03 3.69
CA ASP A 189 7.32 27.13 3.84
C ASP A 189 6.20 27.15 2.77
N GLN A 190 5.68 25.99 2.37
CA GLN A 190 4.64 25.90 1.34
C GLN A 190 3.68 24.72 1.51
N ASP A 191 2.51 24.84 0.88
CA ASP A 191 1.54 23.75 0.76
C ASP A 191 1.63 23.14 -0.65
N LEU A 192 1.82 21.83 -0.73
CA LEU A 192 1.84 21.05 -1.96
C LEU A 192 0.48 20.36 -2.11
N LEU A 193 -0.10 20.44 -3.31
CA LEU A 193 -1.26 19.65 -3.71
C LEU A 193 -0.83 18.71 -4.84
N LEU A 194 -0.80 17.40 -4.54
CA LEU A 194 -0.51 16.35 -5.50
C LEU A 194 -1.83 15.80 -6.06
N THR A 195 -2.21 16.30 -7.23
CA THR A 195 -3.48 15.99 -7.88
C THR A 195 -3.47 14.66 -8.61
N ASN A 196 -4.65 14.07 -8.80
CA ASN A 196 -4.79 12.73 -9.38
C ASN A 196 -4.78 12.68 -10.92
N ASP A 197 -4.74 13.83 -11.60
CA ASP A 197 -4.53 13.92 -13.05
C ASP A 197 -3.04 13.85 -13.45
N THR A 198 -2.14 13.78 -12.47
CA THR A 198 -0.69 13.84 -12.64
C THR A 198 0.01 12.62 -12.04
N THR A 199 0.94 12.01 -12.78
CA THR A 199 1.92 11.08 -12.20
C THR A 199 3.04 11.84 -11.50
N TRP A 200 3.21 11.63 -10.20
CA TRP A 200 4.21 12.34 -9.39
C TRP A 200 5.48 11.52 -9.28
N VAL A 201 6.55 11.96 -9.97
CA VAL A 201 7.83 11.26 -9.98
C VAL A 201 8.70 11.73 -8.80
N LEU A 202 9.01 10.84 -7.87
CA LEU A 202 9.93 11.10 -6.76
C LEU A 202 11.38 10.89 -7.23
N ASN A 203 12.19 11.95 -7.20
CA ASN A 203 13.59 11.88 -7.60
C ASN A 203 14.52 12.08 -6.39
N GLY A 204 15.03 10.96 -5.88
CA GLY A 204 15.77 10.86 -4.63
C GLY A 204 14.88 11.08 -3.41
N LEU A 205 15.50 11.58 -2.35
CA LEU A 205 14.80 12.00 -1.13
C LEU A 205 14.00 13.28 -1.37
N VAL A 206 12.67 13.17 -1.32
CA VAL A 206 11.72 14.29 -1.35
C VAL A 206 11.27 14.61 0.07
N GLN A 207 11.65 15.78 0.58
CA GLN A 207 11.35 16.18 1.96
C GLN A 207 10.26 17.25 2.04
N ILE A 208 9.34 17.07 2.97
CA ILE A 208 8.28 18.03 3.30
C ILE A 208 8.66 18.76 4.59
N GLY A 209 8.97 20.05 4.45
CA GLY A 209 9.50 20.94 5.48
C GLY A 209 10.86 20.52 6.02
N ASN A 210 11.27 21.13 7.12
CA ASN A 210 12.44 20.72 7.92
C ASN A 210 12.01 20.35 9.33
N ASP A 211 12.92 19.73 10.07
CA ASP A 211 12.74 19.39 11.47
C ASP A 211 12.35 20.61 12.34
N ASN A 212 11.07 20.67 12.70
CA ASN A 212 10.43 21.72 13.48
C ASN A 212 10.73 23.15 12.99
N ALA A 213 11.04 23.28 11.70
CA ALA A 213 11.37 24.52 11.02
C ALA A 213 10.85 24.47 9.58
N ASN A 214 10.56 25.64 8.99
CA ASN A 214 10.13 25.76 7.60
C ASN A 214 9.00 24.77 7.22
N GLN A 215 8.04 24.61 8.14
CA GLN A 215 7.00 23.59 8.07
C GLN A 215 6.24 23.69 6.75
N SER A 216 5.94 22.54 6.18
CA SER A 216 5.17 22.43 4.94
C SER A 216 4.08 21.39 5.09
N THR A 217 3.08 21.47 4.21
CA THR A 217 2.00 20.50 4.12
C THR A 217 2.05 19.85 2.75
N VAL A 218 1.94 18.53 2.68
CA VAL A 218 1.62 17.82 1.43
C VAL A 218 0.21 17.26 1.52
N THR A 219 -0.64 17.62 0.57
CA THR A 219 -1.98 17.06 0.38
C THR A 219 -1.96 16.20 -0.88
N ILE A 220 -2.43 14.97 -0.80
CA ILE A 220 -2.44 14.01 -1.91
C ILE A 220 -3.90 13.60 -2.16
N GLU A 221 -4.37 13.88 -3.38
CA GLU A 221 -5.74 13.55 -3.78
C GLU A 221 -5.95 12.02 -3.88
N PRO A 222 -7.19 11.53 -3.68
CA PRO A 222 -7.51 10.12 -3.91
C PRO A 222 -7.19 9.69 -5.35
N GLY A 223 -6.65 8.50 -5.52
CA GLY A 223 -6.27 7.94 -6.83
C GLY A 223 -4.98 8.49 -7.42
N SER A 224 -4.27 9.38 -6.71
CA SER A 224 -2.95 9.88 -7.13
C SER A 224 -1.91 8.75 -7.15
N VAL A 225 -1.02 8.81 -8.15
CA VAL A 225 0.07 7.85 -8.32
C VAL A 225 1.41 8.57 -8.18
N LEU A 226 2.25 8.04 -7.30
CA LEU A 226 3.63 8.42 -7.09
C LEU A 226 4.53 7.30 -7.63
N VAL A 227 5.58 7.66 -8.35
CA VAL A 227 6.51 6.70 -8.97
C VAL A 227 7.94 7.10 -8.67
N GLY A 228 8.82 6.15 -8.35
CA GLY A 228 10.26 6.42 -8.27
C GLY A 228 10.84 6.89 -9.60
N ALA A 229 11.87 7.73 -9.58
CA ALA A 229 12.63 8.10 -10.77
C ALA A 229 13.47 6.91 -11.30
N GLY A 230 13.80 5.96 -10.42
CA GLY A 230 14.56 4.76 -10.71
C GLY A 230 16.07 4.96 -10.56
N GLY A 231 16.75 3.98 -9.96
CA GLY A 231 18.22 3.94 -9.84
C GLY A 231 18.81 4.72 -8.66
N THR A 232 17.97 5.25 -7.76
CA THR A 232 18.35 5.89 -6.48
C THR A 232 17.34 5.54 -5.38
N ALA A 233 17.66 5.86 -4.11
CA ALA A 233 16.70 5.80 -3.02
C ALA A 233 15.63 6.89 -3.19
N ASP A 234 14.51 6.55 -3.84
CA ASP A 234 13.40 7.45 -4.12
C ASP A 234 12.30 7.26 -3.07
N TYR A 235 12.08 8.26 -2.21
CA TYR A 235 11.12 8.18 -1.11
C TYR A 235 10.62 9.54 -0.66
N LEU A 236 9.43 9.53 -0.05
CA LEU A 236 8.80 10.72 0.53
C LEU A 236 9.06 10.76 2.03
N TYR A 237 9.63 11.86 2.51
CA TYR A 237 9.95 12.06 3.92
C TYR A 237 9.22 13.28 4.47
N VAL A 238 8.39 13.08 5.49
CA VAL A 238 7.68 14.15 6.21
C VAL A 238 8.46 14.47 7.48
N ASN A 239 9.04 15.68 7.55
CA ASN A 239 9.82 16.12 8.71
C ASN A 239 8.96 16.40 9.95
N PRO A 240 9.53 16.31 11.17
CA PRO A 240 8.83 16.69 12.39
C PRO A 240 8.21 18.10 12.30
N GLY A 241 6.95 18.23 12.71
CA GLY A 241 6.20 19.48 12.64
C GLY A 241 5.54 19.79 11.29
N SER A 242 5.96 19.14 10.20
CA SER A 242 5.28 19.20 8.89
C SER A 242 4.09 18.23 8.84
N LYS A 243 3.24 18.35 7.82
CA LYS A 243 1.97 17.61 7.74
C LYS A 243 1.79 16.87 6.41
N ILE A 244 1.13 15.72 6.47
CA ILE A 244 0.64 14.97 5.33
C ILE A 244 -0.88 14.74 5.44
N TYR A 245 -1.60 15.04 4.37
CA TYR A 245 -3.03 14.74 4.24
C TYR A 245 -3.22 13.91 2.96
N ALA A 246 -3.14 12.60 3.12
CA ALA A 246 -3.27 11.62 2.05
C ALA A 246 -4.47 10.73 2.37
N GLU A 247 -5.63 11.10 1.82
CA GLU A 247 -6.91 10.43 2.09
C GLU A 247 -7.43 9.73 0.84
N GLY A 248 -6.79 8.62 0.46
CA GLY A 248 -7.29 7.75 -0.59
C GLY A 248 -8.70 7.21 -0.30
N LEU A 249 -9.27 6.52 -1.29
CA LEU A 249 -10.60 5.91 -1.19
C LEU A 249 -10.51 4.42 -1.48
N PRO A 250 -11.48 3.60 -1.01
CA PRO A 250 -11.44 2.16 -1.27
C PRO A 250 -11.41 1.79 -2.77
N TYR A 251 -11.95 2.65 -3.64
CA TYR A 251 -11.97 2.45 -5.09
C TYR A 251 -10.97 3.35 -5.83
N ALA A 252 -10.21 4.16 -5.10
CA ALA A 252 -9.18 5.05 -5.63
C ALA A 252 -8.08 5.23 -4.57
N PRO A 253 -7.34 4.17 -4.22
CA PRO A 253 -6.24 4.27 -3.29
C PRO A 253 -5.12 5.14 -3.87
N ILE A 254 -4.32 5.73 -2.99
CA ILE A 254 -3.05 6.36 -3.37
C ILE A 254 -2.03 5.23 -3.59
N VAL A 255 -1.21 5.34 -4.64
CA VAL A 255 -0.19 4.33 -4.95
C VAL A 255 1.18 5.00 -4.99
N LEU A 256 2.16 4.42 -4.30
CA LEU A 256 3.58 4.66 -4.50
C LEU A 256 4.21 3.37 -5.04
N THR A 257 4.87 3.43 -6.20
CA THR A 257 5.46 2.25 -6.86
C THR A 257 6.75 2.55 -7.64
N THR A 258 7.42 1.50 -8.10
CA THR A 258 8.58 1.55 -9.00
C THR A 258 8.17 1.83 -10.44
N PRO A 259 9.00 2.48 -11.25
CA PRO A 259 8.71 2.64 -12.68
C PRO A 259 8.69 1.31 -13.46
N ASN A 260 9.22 0.22 -12.89
CA ASN A 260 9.11 -1.10 -13.50
C ASN A 260 7.72 -1.73 -13.31
N ASP A 261 6.85 -1.12 -12.48
CA ASP A 261 5.46 -1.54 -12.25
C ASP A 261 4.55 -0.95 -13.34
N GLY A 262 4.79 -1.38 -14.58
CA GLY A 262 4.01 -1.00 -15.75
C GLY A 262 4.54 0.23 -16.50
N PHE A 263 5.13 1.23 -15.84
CA PHE A 263 5.52 2.50 -16.48
C PHE A 263 6.57 2.30 -17.58
N ILE A 264 7.56 1.45 -17.37
CA ILE A 264 8.56 1.08 -18.37
C ILE A 264 8.16 -0.23 -19.05
N ALA A 265 8.04 -0.21 -20.38
CA ALA A 265 7.70 -1.40 -21.16
C ALA A 265 8.75 -2.52 -20.99
N ASP A 266 8.28 -3.77 -20.99
CA ASP A 266 9.11 -4.98 -20.92
C ASP A 266 10.01 -5.08 -19.67
N THR A 267 9.60 -4.48 -18.55
CA THR A 267 10.27 -4.59 -17.25
C THR A 267 9.43 -5.39 -16.25
N VAL A 268 10.08 -5.91 -15.22
CA VAL A 268 9.45 -6.62 -14.11
C VAL A 268 9.88 -5.91 -12.83
N PRO A 269 8.95 -5.43 -11.99
CA PRO A 269 9.30 -4.75 -10.75
C PRO A 269 10.00 -5.71 -9.80
N GLN A 270 10.93 -5.18 -9.00
CA GLN A 270 11.66 -5.95 -8.00
C GLN A 270 11.52 -5.31 -6.62
N PRO A 271 11.51 -6.11 -5.54
CA PRO A 271 11.57 -5.58 -4.19
C PRO A 271 12.73 -4.58 -4.02
N GLY A 272 12.43 -3.46 -3.38
CA GLY A 272 13.44 -2.47 -2.98
C GLY A 272 13.79 -1.42 -4.05
N GLU A 273 12.96 -1.31 -5.08
CA GLU A 273 13.17 -0.35 -6.17
C GLU A 273 12.69 1.07 -5.84
N VAL A 274 11.91 1.23 -4.77
CA VAL A 274 11.54 2.54 -4.18
C VAL A 274 11.66 2.47 -2.66
N GLY A 275 12.04 3.58 -2.01
CA GLY A 275 12.26 3.57 -0.56
C GLY A 275 10.98 3.45 0.24
N GLY A 276 9.93 4.22 -0.09
CA GLY A 276 8.64 4.17 0.60
C GLY A 276 8.19 5.52 1.17
N LEU A 277 7.39 5.47 2.24
CA LEU A 277 6.92 6.64 2.98
C LEU A 277 7.54 6.69 4.38
N VAL A 278 8.26 7.77 4.68
CA VAL A 278 8.78 8.05 6.01
C VAL A 278 8.01 9.21 6.63
N VAL A 279 7.46 9.01 7.83
CA VAL A 279 6.78 10.06 8.60
C VAL A 279 7.45 10.21 9.96
N SER A 280 7.89 11.43 10.24
CA SER A 280 8.58 11.77 11.47
C SER A 280 7.74 12.69 12.32
N GLY A 281 7.56 12.33 13.59
CA GLY A 281 6.80 13.13 14.56
C GLY A 281 7.62 13.58 15.75
N ASN A 282 6.92 14.18 16.72
CA ASN A 282 7.48 14.70 17.98
C ASN A 282 7.09 13.86 19.22
N ALA A 283 6.61 12.62 19.03
CA ALA A 283 6.29 11.72 20.13
C ALA A 283 7.53 11.02 20.72
N PRO A 284 7.49 10.52 21.96
CA PRO A 284 8.68 9.97 22.63
C PRO A 284 9.28 8.75 21.94
N CYS A 285 10.61 8.63 22.01
CA CYS A 285 11.43 7.48 21.60
C CYS A 285 12.51 7.23 22.67
N ASN A 286 13.25 6.11 22.60
CA ASN A 286 14.21 5.73 23.65
C ASN A 286 15.67 5.53 23.22
N SER A 287 16.03 5.75 21.95
CA SER A 287 17.41 5.58 21.43
C SER A 287 18.37 6.73 21.72
N SER A 288 17.91 7.81 22.37
CA SER A 288 18.79 8.89 22.83
C SER A 288 18.31 9.46 24.17
N PRO A 289 18.81 8.90 25.29
CA PRO A 289 18.28 9.21 26.62
C PRO A 289 18.63 10.63 27.13
N ASP A 290 19.54 11.35 26.47
CA ASP A 290 19.98 12.66 26.95
C ASP A 290 19.06 13.82 26.52
N ASP A 291 18.31 13.70 25.41
CA ASP A 291 17.46 14.78 24.87
C ASP A 291 16.04 14.37 24.41
N ASN A 292 15.62 13.09 24.53
CA ASN A 292 14.40 12.53 23.93
C ASN A 292 14.35 12.61 22.39
N LEU A 293 15.53 12.64 21.74
CA LEU A 293 15.67 12.88 20.30
C LEU A 293 16.38 11.73 19.62
N CYS A 294 15.67 11.03 18.75
CA CYS A 294 16.22 9.90 18.00
C CYS A 294 16.60 10.32 16.58
N PHE A 295 17.37 9.47 15.92
CA PHE A 295 17.91 9.73 14.60
C PHE A 295 17.59 8.55 13.70
N SER A 296 17.16 8.83 12.47
CA SER A 296 16.86 7.78 11.50
C SER A 296 18.08 6.91 11.30
N GLU A 297 17.87 5.60 11.30
CA GLU A 297 19.00 4.69 11.19
C GLU A 297 19.69 4.79 9.83
N PHE A 298 18.93 5.03 8.76
CA PHE A 298 19.43 5.21 7.40
C PHE A 298 20.10 6.58 7.14
N ASP A 299 19.76 7.62 7.90
CA ASP A 299 20.40 8.94 7.82
C ASP A 299 20.46 9.62 9.20
N PRO A 300 21.65 9.66 9.84
CA PRO A 300 21.81 10.23 11.18
C PRO A 300 21.68 11.76 11.21
N THR A 301 21.43 12.43 10.08
CA THR A 301 21.10 13.86 10.02
C THR A 301 19.60 14.12 10.11
N LEU A 302 18.78 13.09 9.92
CA LEU A 302 17.33 13.15 10.00
C LEU A 302 16.90 12.80 11.43
N ARG A 303 16.39 13.81 12.14
CA ARG A 303 15.93 13.69 13.52
C ARG A 303 14.43 13.40 13.58
N TYR A 304 14.01 12.64 14.58
CA TYR A 304 12.62 12.52 15.01
C TYR A 304 12.53 12.43 16.54
N GLY A 305 11.31 12.37 17.03
CA GLY A 305 11.02 12.22 18.44
C GLY A 305 10.94 13.54 19.20
N GLY A 306 10.40 13.48 20.41
CA GLY A 306 10.18 14.62 21.28
C GLY A 306 9.43 14.22 22.55
N ASP A 307 8.70 15.15 23.16
CA ASP A 307 7.94 14.93 24.39
C ASP A 307 6.41 15.01 24.21
N ASP A 308 5.92 15.06 22.97
CA ASP A 308 4.49 15.19 22.66
C ASP A 308 3.87 13.89 22.15
N PRO A 309 3.35 13.01 23.03
CA PRO A 309 2.65 11.80 22.59
C PRO A 309 1.36 12.12 21.81
N ALA A 310 0.82 13.32 21.90
CA ALA A 310 -0.38 13.73 21.17
C ALA A 310 -0.07 14.43 19.83
N ASP A 311 1.21 14.45 19.40
CA ASP A 311 1.60 15.01 18.11
C ASP A 311 0.79 14.36 16.97
N SER A 312 0.57 15.14 15.91
CA SER A 312 -0.21 14.71 14.75
C SER A 312 0.51 15.09 13.48
N SER A 313 1.00 14.11 12.72
CA SER A 313 1.59 14.34 11.40
C SER A 313 0.51 14.47 10.30
N GLY A 314 -0.77 14.35 10.64
CA GLY A 314 -1.91 14.47 9.73
C GLY A 314 -2.68 13.17 9.53
N VAL A 315 -3.02 12.85 8.27
CA VAL A 315 -3.87 11.71 7.90
C VAL A 315 -3.24 10.92 6.75
N ILE A 316 -3.18 9.59 6.91
CA ILE A 316 -2.71 8.65 5.90
C ILE A 316 -3.76 7.54 5.80
N LYS A 317 -4.43 7.45 4.65
CA LYS A 317 -5.55 6.54 4.45
C LYS A 317 -5.62 5.98 3.04
N TYR A 318 -5.89 4.68 2.92
CA TYR A 318 -6.00 3.95 1.64
C TYR A 318 -4.79 4.21 0.75
N TRP A 319 -3.63 3.78 1.21
CA TRP A 319 -2.35 3.96 0.51
C TRP A 319 -1.68 2.59 0.30
N GLN A 320 -1.30 2.31 -0.94
CA GLN A 320 -0.45 1.19 -1.32
C GLN A 320 0.99 1.65 -1.57
N VAL A 321 1.96 1.07 -0.87
CA VAL A 321 3.37 1.16 -1.22
C VAL A 321 3.79 -0.19 -1.79
N ARG A 322 4.13 -0.20 -3.07
CA ARG A 322 4.52 -1.41 -3.79
C ARG A 322 6.02 -1.38 -4.05
N TYR A 323 6.67 -2.54 -3.86
CA TYR A 323 8.10 -2.72 -4.09
C TYR A 323 8.96 -1.75 -3.27
N GLY A 324 8.45 -1.41 -2.07
CA GLY A 324 9.10 -0.56 -1.08
C GLY A 324 10.33 -1.20 -0.45
N GLY A 325 11.04 -0.47 0.41
CA GLY A 325 12.29 -0.93 0.99
C GLY A 325 13.49 -0.31 0.28
N PHE A 326 14.52 0.14 0.98
CA PHE A 326 15.80 0.45 0.32
C PHE A 326 16.97 0.31 1.27
N GLU A 327 17.87 -0.61 0.95
CA GLU A 327 19.08 -0.84 1.74
C GLU A 327 20.17 0.19 1.39
N PHE A 328 20.45 1.12 2.30
CA PHE A 328 21.55 2.07 2.13
C PHE A 328 22.89 1.41 2.50
N GLN A 329 22.88 0.62 3.56
CA GLN A 329 23.97 -0.22 4.06
C GLN A 329 23.36 -1.40 4.84
N PRO A 330 24.12 -2.47 5.11
CA PRO A 330 23.59 -3.58 5.90
C PRO A 330 23.05 -3.15 7.27
N ASN A 331 21.77 -3.44 7.55
CA ASN A 331 21.02 -3.04 8.76
C ASN A 331 20.92 -1.50 8.90
N ARG A 332 20.72 -0.82 7.76
CA ARG A 332 20.46 0.61 7.60
C ARG A 332 19.55 0.83 6.40
N GLU A 333 18.24 0.78 6.62
CA GLU A 333 17.26 0.72 5.55
C GLU A 333 16.08 1.69 5.75
N VAL A 334 15.27 1.85 4.71
CA VAL A 334 13.93 2.45 4.80
C VAL A 334 12.93 1.40 4.39
N ASN A 335 11.70 1.51 4.90
CA ASN A 335 10.66 0.48 4.76
C ASN A 335 9.54 0.97 3.85
N ALA A 336 8.60 0.08 3.51
CA ALA A 336 7.41 0.51 2.79
C ALA A 336 6.68 1.66 3.55
N PHE A 337 6.51 1.50 4.85
CA PHE A 337 6.06 2.55 5.77
C PHE A 337 6.99 2.63 7.00
N THR A 338 7.74 3.72 7.11
CA THR A 338 8.56 4.02 8.29
C THR A 338 7.88 5.11 9.12
N LEU A 339 7.52 4.79 10.36
CA LEU A 339 6.82 5.70 11.27
C LEU A 339 7.68 5.96 12.51
N GLN A 340 8.39 7.08 12.51
CA GLN A 340 9.38 7.38 13.54
C GLN A 340 8.93 8.54 14.44
N GLY A 341 8.77 8.28 15.74
CA GLY A 341 8.29 9.27 16.72
C GLY A 341 6.89 9.82 16.40
N VAL A 342 6.03 9.08 15.70
CA VAL A 342 4.70 9.55 15.31
C VAL A 342 3.73 9.51 16.50
N GLY A 343 3.01 10.60 16.73
CA GLY A 343 2.08 10.73 17.85
C GLY A 343 0.68 10.18 17.56
N ASN A 344 -0.08 9.93 18.64
CA ASN A 344 -1.43 9.37 18.58
C ASN A 344 -2.51 10.33 18.05
N GLY A 345 -2.14 11.59 17.79
CA GLY A 345 -2.98 12.54 17.06
C GLY A 345 -2.99 12.32 15.55
N THR A 346 -2.11 11.46 15.03
CA THR A 346 -2.05 11.08 13.60
C THR A 346 -3.08 10.01 13.28
N THR A 347 -3.81 10.16 12.18
CA THR A 347 -4.75 9.12 11.71
C THR A 347 -4.06 8.24 10.67
N ILE A 348 -3.93 6.95 10.98
CA ILE A 348 -3.29 5.96 10.09
C ILE A 348 -4.26 4.79 9.90
N SER A 349 -4.74 4.57 8.67
CA SER A 349 -5.57 3.39 8.41
C SER A 349 -5.59 2.95 6.94
N PHE A 350 -5.84 1.67 6.67
CA PHE A 350 -5.89 1.14 5.30
C PHE A 350 -4.57 1.38 4.56
N LEU A 351 -3.50 0.80 5.09
CA LEU A 351 -2.18 0.82 4.45
C LEU A 351 -1.87 -0.57 3.91
N GLN A 352 -1.31 -0.63 2.71
CA GLN A 352 -0.80 -1.87 2.15
C GLN A 352 0.66 -1.71 1.73
N ALA A 353 1.51 -2.62 2.21
CA ALA A 353 2.82 -2.87 1.65
C ALA A 353 2.75 -4.13 0.76
N TYR A 354 3.25 -4.04 -0.46
CA TYR A 354 3.27 -5.16 -1.40
C TYR A 354 4.68 -5.39 -1.95
N ALA A 355 5.18 -6.63 -1.89
CA ALA A 355 6.45 -7.05 -2.47
C ALA A 355 7.65 -6.18 -2.07
N GLY A 356 7.70 -5.73 -0.81
CA GLY A 356 8.79 -4.92 -0.27
C GLY A 356 10.08 -5.72 -0.07
N LEU A 357 11.24 -5.07 -0.19
CA LEU A 357 12.55 -5.65 0.16
C LEU A 357 12.76 -5.73 1.67
N ASP A 358 12.13 -4.79 2.37
CA ASP A 358 12.23 -4.57 3.80
C ASP A 358 10.83 -4.56 4.41
N ASP A 359 10.72 -4.14 5.67
CA ASP A 359 9.51 -4.22 6.46
C ASP A 359 8.28 -3.65 5.76
N ALA A 360 7.15 -4.33 5.95
CA ALA A 360 5.87 -3.80 5.51
C ALA A 360 5.49 -2.54 6.29
N ILE A 361 5.75 -2.50 7.60
CA ILE A 361 5.63 -1.29 8.42
C ILE A 361 6.53 -1.39 9.65
N GLU A 362 7.28 -0.34 9.92
CA GLU A 362 8.13 -0.24 11.11
C GLU A 362 7.82 1.01 11.94
N PHE A 363 7.77 0.83 13.26
CA PHE A 363 7.53 1.88 14.23
C PHE A 363 8.75 2.13 15.11
N PHE A 364 9.48 3.19 14.80
CA PHE A 364 10.58 3.68 15.63
C PHE A 364 10.06 4.62 16.73
N GLY A 365 9.76 4.07 17.90
CA GLY A 365 9.19 4.85 18.99
C GLY A 365 7.81 5.44 18.66
N GLY A 366 7.39 6.42 19.44
CA GLY A 366 6.11 7.11 19.27
C GLY A 366 4.91 6.38 19.89
N THR A 367 3.73 6.90 19.62
CA THR A 367 2.45 6.44 20.21
C THR A 367 1.34 6.29 19.17
N ALA A 368 1.68 6.37 17.88
CA ALA A 368 0.73 6.29 16.77
C ALA A 368 -0.20 5.09 16.89
N ASN A 369 -1.47 5.29 16.56
CA ASN A 369 -2.40 4.18 16.44
C ASN A 369 -2.72 3.92 14.96
N ALA A 370 -2.83 2.66 14.58
CA ALA A 370 -3.07 2.23 13.21
C ALA A 370 -4.20 1.20 13.12
N ARG A 371 -4.96 1.23 12.01
CA ARG A 371 -6.01 0.23 11.73
C ARG A 371 -6.00 -0.25 10.29
N TYR A 372 -6.31 -1.51 10.05
CA TYR A 372 -6.40 -2.09 8.70
C TYR A 372 -5.06 -1.98 7.95
N ILE A 373 -4.09 -2.79 8.37
CA ILE A 373 -2.75 -2.84 7.76
C ILE A 373 -2.58 -4.17 7.05
N VAL A 374 -2.05 -4.13 5.84
CA VAL A 374 -1.84 -5.31 4.99
C VAL A 374 -0.38 -5.33 4.54
N GLY A 375 0.33 -6.43 4.77
CA GLY A 375 1.62 -6.74 4.16
C GLY A 375 1.51 -8.02 3.38
N THR A 376 1.99 -7.99 2.13
CA THR A 376 1.78 -9.08 1.17
C THR A 376 3.05 -9.29 0.37
N ALA A 377 3.54 -10.53 0.32
CA ALA A 377 4.76 -10.92 -0.38
C ALA A 377 6.02 -10.11 0.04
N GLY A 378 6.11 -9.69 1.31
CA GLY A 378 7.30 -9.01 1.82
C GLY A 378 8.51 -9.96 1.95
N ASN A 379 9.71 -9.39 1.86
CA ASN A 379 11.00 -10.07 2.04
C ASN A 379 11.69 -9.74 3.37
N ASP A 380 10.95 -9.13 4.29
CA ASP A 380 11.36 -8.92 5.68
C ASP A 380 10.13 -8.85 6.60
N ASP A 381 10.25 -8.22 7.76
CA ASP A 381 9.25 -8.29 8.82
C ASP A 381 7.92 -7.60 8.43
N GLY A 382 6.81 -8.25 8.81
CA GLY A 382 5.49 -7.75 8.47
C GLY A 382 5.16 -6.50 9.29
N PHE A 383 5.35 -6.64 10.59
CA PHE A 383 5.29 -5.54 11.53
C PHE A 383 6.59 -5.55 12.32
N ASP A 384 7.29 -4.43 12.37
CA ASP A 384 8.37 -4.21 13.33
C ASP A 384 8.06 -3.00 14.21
N TRP A 385 8.49 -3.08 15.46
CA TRP A 385 8.59 -1.93 16.33
C TRP A 385 9.82 -2.02 17.20
N ASP A 386 10.33 -0.84 17.49
CA ASP A 386 11.48 -0.64 18.32
C ASP A 386 11.41 0.77 18.96
N GLU A 387 12.53 1.19 19.51
CA GLU A 387 12.75 2.47 20.18
C GLU A 387 11.67 2.97 21.15
N GLY A 388 10.98 2.07 21.85
CA GLY A 388 9.98 2.43 22.85
C GLY A 388 8.58 2.69 22.31
N PHE A 389 8.22 2.17 21.13
CA PHE A 389 6.87 2.31 20.57
C PHE A 389 5.79 1.83 21.55
N SER A 390 4.76 2.65 21.76
CA SER A 390 3.67 2.38 22.73
C SER A 390 2.27 2.64 22.15
N GLY A 391 2.15 2.51 20.83
CA GLY A 391 0.91 2.69 20.09
C GLY A 391 -0.06 1.51 20.16
N LYS A 392 -1.12 1.60 19.35
CA LYS A 392 -2.15 0.55 19.25
C LYS A 392 -2.45 0.19 17.80
N ILE A 393 -2.57 -1.11 17.50
CA ILE A 393 -2.82 -1.59 16.14
C ILE A 393 -4.03 -2.53 16.14
N GLN A 394 -5.02 -2.30 15.28
CA GLN A 394 -6.15 -3.23 15.12
C GLN A 394 -6.47 -3.56 13.65
N TYR A 395 -6.74 -4.84 13.37
CA TYR A 395 -6.96 -5.36 12.01
C TYR A 395 -5.68 -5.33 11.18
N GLY A 396 -4.91 -6.41 11.25
CA GLY A 396 -3.66 -6.58 10.50
C GLY A 396 -3.65 -7.90 9.73
N LEU A 397 -3.16 -7.88 8.49
CA LEU A 397 -2.96 -9.08 7.69
C LEU A 397 -1.52 -9.09 7.17
N MET A 398 -0.78 -10.16 7.46
CA MET A 398 0.51 -10.44 6.84
C MET A 398 0.43 -11.78 6.10
N VAL A 399 0.70 -11.77 4.80
CA VAL A 399 0.71 -12.97 3.94
C VAL A 399 2.02 -13.04 3.19
N TYR A 400 2.80 -14.09 3.47
CA TYR A 400 4.04 -14.39 2.77
C TYR A 400 3.77 -15.40 1.65
N THR A 401 4.41 -15.23 0.50
CA THR A 401 4.37 -16.16 -0.64
C THR A 401 5.66 -16.95 -0.79
N ASP A 402 6.78 -16.29 -0.50
CA ASP A 402 8.14 -16.78 -0.51
C ASP A 402 9.00 -15.77 0.24
N ALA A 403 9.80 -16.24 1.20
CA ALA A 403 10.75 -15.42 1.93
C ALA A 403 12.16 -15.93 1.60
N SER A 404 13.06 -15.04 1.17
CA SER A 404 14.44 -15.42 0.89
C SER A 404 15.37 -15.26 2.09
N ASN A 405 14.90 -14.55 3.12
CA ASN A 405 15.57 -14.32 4.40
C ASN A 405 14.60 -14.64 5.55
N GLY A 406 15.07 -14.68 6.80
CA GLY A 406 14.32 -15.24 7.94
C GLY A 406 13.17 -14.38 8.49
N ASP A 407 12.24 -13.96 7.63
CA ASP A 407 11.27 -12.88 7.84
C ASP A 407 10.18 -13.21 8.88
N HIS A 408 9.84 -12.26 9.74
CA HIS A 408 8.93 -12.41 10.87
C HIS A 408 7.55 -11.80 10.63
N GLY A 409 6.50 -12.45 11.14
CA GLY A 409 5.17 -11.81 11.14
C GLY A 409 5.12 -10.58 12.06
N PHE A 410 5.81 -10.67 13.19
CA PHE A 410 6.20 -9.56 14.06
C PHE A 410 7.65 -9.74 14.47
N GLU A 411 8.51 -8.76 14.18
CA GLU A 411 9.68 -8.48 15.00
C GLU A 411 9.35 -7.35 15.98
N SER A 412 9.89 -7.42 17.19
CA SER A 412 9.37 -6.62 18.29
C SER A 412 10.45 -6.40 19.33
N ALA A 413 11.07 -5.23 19.28
CA ALA A 413 12.14 -4.82 20.17
C ALA A 413 11.68 -3.76 21.18
N ASN A 414 12.52 -3.47 22.18
CA ASN A 414 12.44 -2.23 22.94
C ASN A 414 13.53 -1.26 22.52
N ASN A 415 14.79 -1.71 22.57
CA ASN A 415 15.95 -0.96 22.13
C ASN A 415 17.16 -1.90 21.97
N PRO A 416 17.86 -1.88 20.83
CA PRO A 416 18.96 -2.81 20.55
C PRO A 416 20.25 -2.52 21.33
N ASP A 417 20.44 -1.29 21.83
CA ASP A 417 21.62 -0.89 22.60
C ASP A 417 21.41 -1.04 24.13
N ASN A 418 20.16 -1.05 24.59
CA ASN A 418 19.80 -1.15 25.99
C ASN A 418 18.37 -1.71 26.16
N ASP A 419 18.25 -3.01 26.38
CA ASP A 419 16.96 -3.70 26.54
C ASP A 419 16.06 -3.09 27.63
N ASP A 420 16.63 -2.40 28.61
CA ASP A 420 15.90 -1.74 29.71
C ASP A 420 15.68 -0.22 29.50
N ALA A 421 15.88 0.28 28.27
CA ALA A 421 15.64 1.68 27.92
C ALA A 421 14.19 2.11 28.20
N LEU A 422 14.04 3.39 28.57
CA LEU A 422 12.75 4.02 28.85
C LEU A 422 12.53 5.20 27.88
N PRO A 423 11.29 5.46 27.42
CA PRO A 423 10.09 4.63 27.64
C PRO A 423 10.24 3.23 27.02
N ARG A 424 9.67 2.21 27.68
CA ARG A 424 9.71 0.84 27.17
C ARG A 424 8.69 0.68 26.05
N ALA A 425 9.00 -0.13 25.04
CA ALA A 425 8.07 -0.51 24.01
C ALA A 425 6.96 -1.39 24.60
N THR A 426 5.74 -0.84 24.63
CA THR A 426 4.56 -1.52 25.18
C THR A 426 3.35 -1.40 24.24
N PRO A 427 3.48 -1.77 22.96
CA PRO A 427 2.35 -1.65 22.03
C PRO A 427 1.26 -2.67 22.36
N VAL A 428 0.02 -2.33 22.00
CA VAL A 428 -1.11 -3.25 22.10
C VAL A 428 -1.68 -3.51 20.71
N VAL A 429 -1.74 -4.77 20.32
CA VAL A 429 -2.20 -5.20 19.00
C VAL A 429 -3.40 -6.13 19.15
N SER A 430 -4.42 -5.99 18.30
CA SER A 430 -5.57 -6.90 18.27
C SER A 430 -6.03 -7.24 16.86
N ASN A 431 -6.59 -8.44 16.67
CA ASN A 431 -7.22 -8.86 15.42
C ASN A 431 -6.24 -8.89 14.26
N VAL A 432 -5.23 -9.74 14.37
CA VAL A 432 -4.19 -9.89 13.33
C VAL A 432 -4.13 -11.33 12.84
N THR A 433 -4.05 -11.51 11.53
CA THR A 433 -3.81 -12.80 10.88
C THR A 433 -2.44 -12.78 10.22
N LEU A 434 -1.56 -13.69 10.62
CA LEU A 434 -0.21 -13.87 10.09
C LEU A 434 -0.14 -15.24 9.41
N VAL A 435 0.16 -15.25 8.12
CA VAL A 435 0.28 -16.44 7.29
C VAL A 435 1.69 -16.47 6.70
N GLY A 436 2.55 -17.30 7.29
CA GLY A 436 3.91 -17.53 6.83
C GLY A 436 3.99 -18.46 5.61
N ALA A 437 5.20 -18.56 5.06
CA ALA A 437 5.56 -19.43 3.96
C ALA A 437 6.92 -20.10 4.20
N ALA A 438 7.41 -20.90 3.25
CA ALA A 438 8.79 -21.37 3.28
C ALA A 438 9.76 -20.18 3.26
N GLY A 439 10.85 -20.29 4.02
CA GLY A 439 11.85 -19.25 4.24
C GLY A 439 11.59 -18.37 5.45
N THR A 440 10.32 -18.21 5.84
CA THR A 440 9.94 -17.29 6.93
C THR A 440 10.49 -17.73 8.29
N GLY A 441 10.86 -16.75 9.10
CA GLY A 441 11.28 -16.92 10.48
C GLY A 441 10.12 -17.21 11.42
N ASP A 442 10.04 -16.40 12.47
CA ASP A 442 9.07 -16.53 13.56
C ASP A 442 7.78 -15.74 13.28
N GLY A 443 6.62 -16.31 13.59
CA GLY A 443 5.35 -15.60 13.46
C GLY A 443 5.23 -14.41 14.40
N ILE A 444 5.59 -14.58 15.67
CA ILE A 444 5.72 -13.49 16.65
C ILE A 444 7.09 -13.63 17.34
N ARG A 445 7.92 -12.59 17.25
CA ARG A 445 9.23 -12.55 17.89
C ARG A 445 9.34 -11.35 18.82
N PHE A 446 9.36 -11.61 20.13
CA PHE A 446 9.64 -10.58 21.14
C PHE A 446 11.11 -10.66 21.56
N LYS A 447 11.83 -9.54 21.45
CA LYS A 447 13.28 -9.44 21.71
C LYS A 447 13.63 -8.16 22.46
N GLU A 448 14.88 -8.07 22.91
CA GLU A 448 15.52 -6.84 23.38
C GLU A 448 14.70 -6.09 24.45
N GLY A 449 14.00 -6.81 25.33
CA GLY A 449 13.23 -6.22 26.42
C GLY A 449 11.85 -5.68 26.03
N THR A 450 11.33 -5.93 24.84
CA THR A 450 9.97 -5.48 24.50
C THR A 450 8.92 -6.01 25.50
N ALA A 451 7.87 -5.23 25.73
CA ALA A 451 6.74 -5.61 26.57
C ALA A 451 5.41 -5.31 25.87
N GLY A 452 5.19 -5.93 24.70
CA GLY A 452 3.99 -5.77 23.89
C GLY A 452 2.86 -6.75 24.22
N GLN A 453 1.67 -6.45 23.72
CA GLN A 453 0.47 -7.29 23.85
C GLN A 453 -0.12 -7.66 22.49
N VAL A 454 -0.43 -8.94 22.30
CA VAL A 454 -1.13 -9.47 21.12
C VAL A 454 -2.43 -10.13 21.55
N TRP A 455 -3.54 -9.58 21.06
CA TRP A 455 -4.88 -10.06 21.33
C TRP A 455 -5.54 -10.57 20.05
N ASN A 456 -6.36 -11.62 20.14
CA ASN A 456 -7.20 -12.08 19.03
C ASN A 456 -6.40 -12.31 17.74
N ALA A 457 -5.31 -13.08 17.80
CA ALA A 457 -4.48 -13.32 16.62
C ALA A 457 -4.67 -14.73 16.02
N VAL A 458 -4.31 -14.88 14.75
CA VAL A 458 -4.10 -16.16 14.08
C VAL A 458 -2.67 -16.15 13.56
N VAL A 459 -1.87 -17.16 13.92
CA VAL A 459 -0.47 -17.30 13.47
C VAL A 459 -0.28 -18.70 12.91
N THR A 460 0.07 -18.80 11.63
CA THR A 460 0.21 -20.09 10.97
C THR A 460 1.21 -20.06 9.82
N GLY A 461 1.81 -21.21 9.49
CA GLY A 461 2.60 -21.37 8.25
C GLY A 461 4.06 -20.91 8.31
N PHE A 462 4.53 -20.40 9.45
CA PHE A 462 5.91 -19.91 9.60
C PHE A 462 6.94 -21.05 9.66
N GLU A 463 8.02 -20.98 8.87
CA GLU A 463 8.99 -22.09 8.80
C GLU A 463 9.76 -22.27 10.12
N ALA A 464 10.10 -21.20 10.83
CA ALA A 464 10.79 -21.33 12.12
C ALA A 464 9.83 -21.62 13.28
N ASN A 465 9.23 -20.60 13.91
CA ASN A 465 8.39 -20.79 15.09
C ASN A 465 7.09 -19.97 15.04
N CYS A 466 6.02 -20.40 15.70
CA CYS A 466 4.84 -19.52 15.81
C CYS A 466 5.10 -18.36 16.79
N ILE A 467 5.72 -18.62 17.95
CA ILE A 467 6.04 -17.60 18.94
C ILE A 467 7.45 -17.84 19.49
N ARG A 468 8.28 -16.79 19.52
CA ARG A 468 9.62 -16.79 20.09
C ARG A 468 9.83 -15.61 21.02
N PHE A 469 10.44 -15.87 22.17
CA PHE A 469 10.97 -14.83 23.05
C PHE A 469 12.50 -14.95 23.11
N VAL A 470 13.18 -13.83 22.90
CA VAL A 470 14.63 -13.67 22.94
C VAL A 470 15.00 -12.72 24.08
N ASP A 471 16.18 -12.91 24.66
CA ASP A 471 16.78 -12.06 25.70
C ASP A 471 16.09 -12.13 27.07
N ILE A 472 16.87 -12.32 28.14
CA ILE A 472 16.35 -12.40 29.52
C ILE A 472 15.57 -11.13 29.95
N PRO A 473 15.92 -9.91 29.51
CA PRO A 473 15.12 -8.71 29.78
C PRO A 473 13.68 -8.82 29.25
N THR A 474 13.43 -9.46 28.10
CA THR A 474 12.06 -9.67 27.56
C THR A 474 11.23 -10.55 28.50
N TYR A 475 11.81 -11.63 29.02
CA TYR A 475 11.16 -12.48 30.03
C TYR A 475 10.94 -11.72 31.36
N THR A 476 11.85 -10.82 31.70
CA THR A 476 11.73 -10.01 32.92
C THR A 476 10.62 -8.98 32.78
N ALA A 477 10.52 -8.34 31.61
CA ALA A 477 9.52 -7.34 31.29
C ALA A 477 8.10 -7.95 31.26
N ALA A 478 7.95 -9.19 30.80
CA ALA A 478 6.67 -9.91 30.84
C ALA A 478 6.27 -10.38 32.25
N GLY A 479 7.26 -10.75 33.08
CA GLY A 479 7.03 -11.39 34.38
C GLY A 479 6.70 -12.87 34.25
N ALA A 480 6.63 -13.57 35.39
CA ALA A 480 6.33 -15.00 35.38
C ALA A 480 4.85 -15.24 35.01
N PRO A 481 4.49 -16.36 34.35
CA PRO A 481 3.10 -16.64 33.96
C PRO A 481 2.07 -16.58 35.09
N ALA A 482 2.47 -16.85 36.34
CA ALA A 482 1.60 -16.75 37.52
C ALA A 482 1.53 -15.34 38.15
N ALA A 483 2.33 -14.39 37.66
CA ALA A 483 2.50 -13.03 38.18
C ALA A 483 3.08 -12.12 37.07
N LEU A 484 2.31 -11.91 36.00
CA LEU A 484 2.67 -11.00 34.91
C LEU A 484 2.81 -9.57 35.42
N THR A 485 3.67 -8.78 34.79
CA THR A 485 3.89 -7.36 35.11
C THR A 485 2.69 -6.49 34.77
N GLY A 486 1.89 -6.90 33.79
CA GLY A 486 0.75 -6.15 33.27
C GLY A 486 1.00 -5.45 31.94
N ASP A 487 2.21 -5.56 31.37
CA ASP A 487 2.54 -4.92 30.08
C ASP A 487 2.59 -5.94 28.93
N THR A 488 2.89 -7.23 29.20
CA THR A 488 2.93 -8.29 28.18
C THR A 488 1.72 -9.21 28.24
N ALA A 489 1.11 -9.50 27.08
CA ALA A 489 0.08 -10.52 26.94
C ALA A 489 0.06 -11.12 25.53
N ILE A 490 -0.23 -12.42 25.44
CA ILE A 490 -0.68 -13.08 24.23
C ILE A 490 -2.00 -13.77 24.59
N ALA A 491 -3.14 -13.31 24.09
CA ALA A 491 -4.45 -13.79 24.50
C ALA A 491 -5.43 -13.88 23.32
N GLY A 492 -6.33 -14.87 23.33
CA GLY A 492 -7.25 -15.08 22.22
C GLY A 492 -6.54 -15.47 20.92
N THR A 493 -5.37 -16.10 21.00
CA THR A 493 -4.52 -16.40 19.84
C THR A 493 -4.64 -17.86 19.42
N ILE A 494 -4.83 -18.10 18.12
CA ILE A 494 -4.74 -19.43 17.51
C ILE A 494 -3.38 -19.57 16.86
N ILE A 495 -2.64 -20.64 17.19
CA ILE A 495 -1.38 -20.97 16.53
C ILE A 495 -1.42 -22.37 15.92
N ASN A 496 -0.82 -22.54 14.73
CA ASN A 496 -0.73 -23.84 14.07
C ASN A 496 0.38 -23.88 13.02
N ASN A 497 0.76 -25.08 12.57
CA ASN A 497 1.50 -25.30 11.32
C ASN A 497 2.78 -24.44 11.16
N CYS A 498 3.53 -24.22 12.25
CA CYS A 498 4.88 -23.66 12.19
C CYS A 498 5.92 -24.76 12.40
N GLY A 499 7.19 -24.53 12.06
CA GLY A 499 8.28 -25.49 12.29
C GLY A 499 8.37 -25.97 13.75
N SER A 500 8.22 -25.04 14.69
CA SER A 500 7.86 -25.32 16.09
C SER A 500 6.80 -24.33 16.58
N LEU A 501 5.99 -24.70 17.56
CA LEU A 501 4.98 -23.77 18.08
C LEU A 501 5.59 -22.67 18.97
N PHE A 502 6.62 -23.01 19.74
CA PHE A 502 7.22 -22.12 20.72
C PHE A 502 8.75 -22.25 20.71
N ARG A 503 9.45 -21.13 20.88
CA ARG A 503 10.89 -21.09 21.07
C ARG A 503 11.28 -20.19 22.25
N ASP A 504 12.08 -20.76 23.14
CA ASP A 504 12.61 -20.08 24.31
C ASP A 504 14.06 -19.59 24.10
N GLU A 505 14.47 -18.61 24.91
CA GLU A 505 15.85 -18.17 25.08
C GLU A 505 16.60 -19.16 26.00
N ASP A 506 17.88 -19.39 25.73
CA ASP A 506 18.68 -20.28 26.56
C ASP A 506 18.85 -19.71 27.99
N GLY A 507 18.41 -20.49 28.98
CA GLY A 507 18.45 -20.04 30.39
C GLY A 507 17.25 -19.18 30.81
N SER A 508 16.19 -19.13 30.00
CA SER A 508 14.95 -18.45 30.36
C SER A 508 14.36 -18.96 31.69
N PRO A 509 13.74 -18.07 32.49
CA PRO A 509 13.17 -18.42 33.80
C PRO A 509 11.87 -19.23 33.71
N TRP A 510 11.22 -19.21 32.55
CA TRP A 510 9.98 -19.91 32.22
C TRP A 510 9.88 -20.03 30.69
N THR A 511 9.01 -20.92 30.20
CA THR A 511 8.85 -21.16 28.76
C THR A 511 7.75 -20.29 28.16
N VAL A 512 7.88 -19.88 26.90
CA VAL A 512 6.86 -19.17 26.12
C VAL A 512 5.53 -19.93 26.11
N GLN A 513 5.57 -21.27 26.06
CA GLN A 513 4.38 -22.11 26.17
C GLN A 513 3.62 -21.88 27.48
N GLN A 514 4.32 -21.75 28.62
CA GLN A 514 3.69 -21.50 29.92
C GLN A 514 3.00 -20.12 29.95
N LEU A 515 3.59 -19.10 29.32
CA LEU A 515 2.94 -17.79 29.17
C LEU A 515 1.67 -17.91 28.33
N PHE A 516 1.76 -18.55 27.16
CA PHE A 516 0.63 -18.77 26.27
C PHE A 516 -0.52 -19.52 26.96
N GLU A 517 -0.24 -20.60 27.67
CA GLU A 517 -1.25 -21.40 28.36
C GLU A 517 -1.84 -20.70 29.61
N SER A 518 -1.16 -19.69 30.15
CA SER A 518 -1.64 -18.94 31.33
C SER A 518 -2.70 -17.89 30.99
N LEU A 519 -2.79 -17.48 29.72
CA LEU A 519 -3.68 -16.42 29.24
C LEU A 519 -4.92 -17.00 28.54
N PRO A 520 -6.07 -16.29 28.60
CA PRO A 520 -7.35 -16.83 28.13
C PRO A 520 -7.44 -16.89 26.60
N GLY A 521 -8.29 -17.79 26.10
CA GLY A 521 -8.69 -17.84 24.68
C GLY A 521 -7.62 -18.34 23.71
N ASN A 522 -6.44 -18.68 24.21
CA ASN A 522 -5.35 -19.25 23.44
C ASN A 522 -5.61 -20.71 23.06
N GLU A 523 -5.25 -21.07 21.84
CA GLU A 523 -5.54 -22.38 21.27
C GLU A 523 -4.46 -22.83 20.28
N VAL A 524 -4.11 -24.11 20.34
CA VAL A 524 -3.31 -24.79 19.31
C VAL A 524 -4.27 -25.60 18.44
N ALA A 525 -4.68 -25.04 17.31
CA ALA A 525 -5.65 -25.65 16.41
C ALA A 525 -5.50 -25.12 14.99
N ASP A 526 -5.85 -25.94 13.99
CA ASP A 526 -5.91 -25.50 12.60
C ASP A 526 -6.92 -24.34 12.45
N PRO A 527 -6.47 -23.15 12.01
CA PRO A 527 -7.36 -22.01 11.82
C PRO A 527 -8.35 -22.19 10.67
N MET A 528 -8.22 -23.24 9.84
CA MET A 528 -9.14 -23.54 8.72
C MET A 528 -9.32 -22.33 7.79
N LEU A 529 -8.22 -21.81 7.24
CA LEU A 529 -8.22 -20.69 6.31
C LEU A 529 -8.32 -21.16 4.85
N ASP A 530 -9.03 -20.39 4.03
CA ASP A 530 -8.96 -20.39 2.56
C ASP A 530 -8.25 -19.10 2.13
N GLY A 531 -6.98 -19.23 1.70
CA GLY A 531 -6.05 -18.11 1.69
C GLY A 531 -5.85 -17.56 3.11
N PHE A 532 -6.24 -16.32 3.35
CA PHE A 532 -6.23 -15.67 4.67
C PHE A 532 -7.61 -15.64 5.36
N MET A 533 -8.68 -15.99 4.65
CA MET A 533 -10.05 -15.88 5.14
C MET A 533 -10.45 -17.15 5.90
N PRO A 534 -11.08 -17.05 7.08
CA PRO A 534 -11.56 -18.23 7.80
C PRO A 534 -12.77 -18.87 7.08
N MET A 535 -12.71 -20.19 6.90
CA MET A 535 -13.80 -20.98 6.32
C MET A 535 -14.93 -21.25 7.33
N ASP A 536 -16.08 -21.69 6.82
CA ASP A 536 -17.19 -22.18 7.64
C ASP A 536 -16.73 -23.26 8.63
N GLY A 537 -16.97 -23.02 9.92
CA GLY A 537 -16.56 -23.92 11.00
C GLY A 537 -15.15 -23.67 11.56
N SER A 538 -14.42 -22.69 11.02
CA SER A 538 -13.13 -22.27 11.55
C SER A 538 -13.22 -21.90 13.05
N PRO A 539 -12.24 -22.32 13.88
CA PRO A 539 -12.16 -21.87 15.27
C PRO A 539 -11.93 -20.36 15.39
N ALA A 540 -11.40 -19.70 14.34
CA ALA A 540 -11.18 -18.26 14.30
C ALA A 540 -12.49 -17.47 14.28
N LEU A 541 -13.60 -18.03 13.77
CA LEU A 541 -14.91 -17.36 13.71
C LEU A 541 -15.60 -17.19 15.08
N SER A 542 -14.95 -17.58 16.17
CA SER A 542 -15.46 -17.46 17.53
C SER A 542 -14.34 -17.20 18.55
N GLY A 543 -14.72 -16.94 19.80
CA GLY A 543 -13.76 -16.82 20.90
C GLY A 543 -13.00 -15.49 20.96
N GLY A 544 -13.42 -14.48 20.18
CA GLY A 544 -12.88 -13.13 20.27
C GLY A 544 -13.00 -12.56 21.69
N LEU A 545 -11.91 -11.96 22.17
CA LEU A 545 -11.78 -11.33 23.46
C LEU A 545 -11.85 -9.81 23.34
N ARG A 546 -12.38 -9.15 24.37
CA ARG A 546 -12.29 -7.70 24.49
C ARG A 546 -10.90 -7.35 25.03
N VAL A 547 -10.21 -6.42 24.36
CA VAL A 547 -8.94 -5.87 24.84
C VAL A 547 -9.21 -5.03 26.09
N VAL A 548 -8.45 -5.29 27.15
CA VAL A 548 -8.57 -4.60 28.43
C VAL A 548 -7.20 -4.11 28.88
N ASP A 549 -7.18 -3.03 29.65
CA ASP A 549 -6.01 -2.61 30.39
C ASP A 549 -5.74 -3.66 31.49
N LEU A 550 -4.56 -4.29 31.47
CA LEU A 550 -4.27 -5.44 32.34
C LEU A 550 -4.15 -5.06 33.82
N ALA A 551 -3.90 -3.78 34.14
CA ALA A 551 -3.80 -3.30 35.51
C ALA A 551 -5.18 -3.04 36.13
N THR A 552 -6.13 -2.54 35.34
CA THR A 552 -7.46 -2.11 35.80
C THR A 552 -8.57 -3.09 35.44
N GLY A 553 -8.39 -3.88 34.39
CA GLY A 553 -9.39 -4.77 33.80
C GLY A 553 -10.44 -4.04 32.95
N GLU A 554 -10.29 -2.73 32.73
CA GLU A 554 -11.25 -1.93 31.98
C GLU A 554 -11.01 -2.02 30.46
N PRO A 555 -12.08 -1.97 29.63
CA PRO A 555 -11.93 -1.96 28.17
C PRO A 555 -11.08 -0.81 27.65
N VAL A 556 -10.18 -1.11 26.71
CA VAL A 556 -9.42 -0.07 26.00
C VAL A 556 -10.27 0.45 24.83
N GLU A 557 -10.68 1.71 24.89
CA GLU A 557 -11.65 2.32 23.94
C GLU A 557 -11.20 2.28 22.47
N PHE A 558 -9.89 2.24 22.22
CA PHE A 558 -9.37 2.18 20.86
C PHE A 558 -9.77 0.90 20.12
N PHE A 559 -10.02 -0.23 20.79
CA PHE A 559 -10.26 -1.50 20.13
C PHE A 559 -11.75 -1.80 19.98
N ASP A 560 -12.18 -2.05 18.74
CA ASP A 560 -13.51 -2.57 18.48
C ASP A 560 -13.60 -4.02 18.99
N PHE A 561 -14.67 -4.35 19.69
CA PHE A 561 -14.92 -5.75 20.03
C PHE A 561 -15.54 -6.48 18.84
N VAL A 562 -14.89 -7.56 18.42
CA VAL A 562 -15.43 -8.52 17.45
C VAL A 562 -15.48 -9.92 18.06
N PRO A 563 -16.45 -10.77 17.67
CA PRO A 563 -16.62 -12.11 18.26
C PRO A 563 -15.63 -13.16 17.72
N TYR A 564 -14.76 -12.78 16.78
CA TYR A 564 -13.79 -13.65 16.11
C TYR A 564 -12.34 -13.32 16.52
N ARG A 565 -11.44 -14.25 16.25
CA ARG A 565 -9.97 -14.15 16.40
C ARG A 565 -9.33 -14.03 15.03
N GLY A 566 -8.19 -13.36 14.93
CA GLY A 566 -7.59 -12.95 13.67
C GLY A 566 -8.19 -11.65 13.13
N ALA A 567 -7.75 -11.25 11.95
CA ALA A 567 -8.19 -10.03 11.28
C ALA A 567 -9.59 -10.13 10.65
N PHE A 568 -10.11 -11.34 10.45
CA PHE A 568 -11.29 -11.56 9.62
C PHE A 568 -12.37 -12.35 10.36
N GLY A 569 -13.61 -11.88 10.20
CA GLY A 569 -14.81 -12.69 10.36
C GLY A 569 -15.20 -13.24 8.99
N THR A 570 -16.43 -12.94 8.55
CA THR A 570 -16.92 -13.36 7.22
C THR A 570 -16.88 -12.25 6.17
N ILE A 571 -16.32 -11.09 6.50
CA ILE A 571 -16.23 -9.93 5.59
C ILE A 571 -14.75 -9.69 5.30
N ASP A 572 -14.41 -9.69 4.02
CA ASP A 572 -13.11 -9.27 3.54
C ASP A 572 -13.07 -7.74 3.42
N TRP A 573 -12.35 -7.09 4.33
CA TRP A 573 -12.15 -5.64 4.34
C TRP A 573 -10.97 -5.19 3.47
N THR A 574 -10.20 -6.12 2.90
CA THR A 574 -9.11 -5.82 1.95
C THR A 574 -9.66 -5.57 0.54
N ALA A 575 -10.79 -6.19 0.21
CA ALA A 575 -11.41 -6.12 -1.11
C ALA A 575 -11.63 -4.69 -1.62
N GLY A 576 -11.25 -4.48 -2.88
CA GLY A 576 -11.47 -3.24 -3.64
C GLY A 576 -10.30 -2.26 -3.61
N TRP A 577 -9.51 -2.22 -2.53
CA TRP A 577 -8.49 -1.18 -2.34
C TRP A 577 -7.06 -1.70 -2.23
N THR A 578 -6.86 -3.01 -2.09
CA THR A 578 -5.53 -3.63 -2.07
C THR A 578 -5.14 -4.18 -3.44
N HIS A 579 -3.84 -4.27 -3.70
CA HIS A 579 -3.23 -4.92 -4.85
C HIS A 579 -2.79 -6.35 -4.48
N ASP A 580 -3.29 -7.37 -5.18
CA ASP A 580 -2.81 -8.75 -5.12
C ASP A 580 -2.53 -9.32 -3.69
N VAL A 581 -3.60 -9.47 -2.89
CA VAL A 581 -3.47 -9.83 -1.45
C VAL A 581 -2.93 -11.24 -1.21
N LEU A 582 -3.05 -12.14 -2.19
CA LEU A 582 -2.52 -13.50 -2.07
C LEU A 582 -1.11 -13.63 -2.68
N GLY A 583 -0.58 -12.55 -3.27
CA GLY A 583 0.66 -12.52 -4.04
C GLY A 583 0.58 -13.29 -5.36
N GLN A 584 1.51 -12.98 -6.29
CA GLN A 584 1.46 -13.55 -7.63
C GLN A 584 1.57 -15.08 -7.57
N ASN A 585 0.60 -15.75 -8.20
CA ASN A 585 0.44 -17.22 -8.32
C ASN A 585 -0.34 -17.96 -7.20
N ALA A 586 -1.33 -17.33 -6.58
CA ALA A 586 -2.34 -18.07 -5.82
C ALA A 586 -3.45 -18.67 -6.71
N PHE A 587 -3.10 -19.49 -7.72
CA PHE A 587 -3.93 -20.57 -8.31
C PHE A 587 -3.10 -21.59 -9.09
#